data_AF-A0A2M9H9X9-F1
#
_entry.id   AF-A0A2M9H9X9-F1
#
_cell.length_a   1.000
_cell.length_b   1.000
_cell.length_c   1.000
_cell.angle_alpha   90.00
_cell.angle_beta   90.00
_cell.angle_gamma   90.00
#
_symmetry.space_group_name_H-M   'P 1'
#
loop_
_entity.id
_entity.type
_entity.pdbx_description
1 polymer ?
#
loop_
_entity_poly.entity_id
_entity_poly.type
_entity_poly.pdbx_seq_one_letter_code
_entity_poly.pdbx_strand_id
1 'polypeptide(L)' 'PDDLKGPAVFLASDASDFVNGHVLYVDGGILAYIGKQP' A
#
# COMPACT_ATOMS: atom_id res chain seq x y z
N PRO A 1 -3.22 -12.69 4.90
CA PRO A 1 -2.32 -13.01 3.75
C PRO A 1 -2.91 -12.58 2.40
N ASP A 2 -4.21 -12.79 2.18
CA ASP A 2 -4.85 -12.55 0.89
C ASP A 2 -4.85 -11.08 0.45
N ASP A 3 -5.05 -10.14 1.38
CA ASP A 3 -5.06 -8.69 1.08
C ASP A 3 -3.70 -8.16 0.60
N LEU A 4 -2.60 -8.87 0.88
CA LEU A 4 -1.26 -8.49 0.43
C LEU A 4 -0.90 -9.06 -0.94
N LYS A 5 -1.66 -10.02 -1.47
CA LYS A 5 -1.33 -10.68 -2.76
C LYS A 5 -1.37 -9.69 -3.92
N GLY A 6 -2.44 -8.90 -4.02
CA GLY A 6 -2.58 -7.87 -5.07
C GLY A 6 -1.48 -6.82 -5.02
N PRO A 7 -1.26 -6.16 -3.87
CA PRO A 7 -0.18 -5.19 -3.70
C PRO A 7 1.21 -5.76 -3.98
N ALA A 8 1.50 -7.00 -3.56
CA ALA A 8 2.76 -7.66 -3.84
C ALA A 8 2.96 -7.90 -5.35
N VAL A 9 1.92 -8.35 -6.05
CA VAL A 9 1.97 -8.53 -7.51
C VAL A 9 2.15 -7.19 -8.23
N PHE A 10 1.46 -6.13 -7.79
CA PHE A 10 1.64 -4.78 -8.33
C PHE A 10 3.10 -4.32 -8.21
N LEU A 11 3.68 -4.39 -7.01
CA LEU A 11 5.08 -4.00 -6.76
C LEU A 11 6.13 -4.89 -7.46
N ALA A 12 5.75 -6.10 -7.86
CA ALA A 12 6.62 -7.01 -8.61
C ALA A 12 6.44 -6.89 -10.13
N SER A 13 5.53 -6.03 -10.60
CA SER A 13 5.18 -5.88 -12.01
C SER A 13 5.76 -4.61 -12.64
N ASP A 14 5.85 -4.60 -13.97
CA ASP A 14 6.27 -3.44 -14.78
C ASP A 14 5.41 -2.18 -14.53
N ALA A 15 4.19 -2.34 -14.01
CA ALA A 15 3.34 -1.21 -13.61
C ALA A 15 3.96 -0.36 -12.48
N SER A 16 4.98 -0.88 -11.80
CA SER A 16 5.67 -0.23 -10.69
C SER A 16 7.09 0.28 -11.02
N ASP A 17 7.51 0.28 -12.29
CA ASP A 17 8.89 0.65 -12.70
C ASP A 17 9.36 2.03 -12.17
N PHE A 18 8.43 2.95 -11.97
CA PHE A 18 8.69 4.28 -11.43
C PHE A 18 8.32 4.46 -9.95
N VAL A 19 7.93 3.39 -9.25
CA VAL A 19 7.49 3.41 -7.84
C VAL A 19 8.60 2.84 -6.96
N ASN A 20 9.59 3.67 -6.65
CA ASN A 20 10.75 3.30 -5.83
C ASN A 20 10.82 4.15 -4.55
N GLY A 21 11.32 3.57 -3.46
CA GLY A 21 11.44 4.25 -2.16
C GLY A 21 10.10 4.59 -1.49
N HIS A 22 8.98 4.09 -2.02
CA HIS A 22 7.64 4.32 -1.50
C HIS A 22 7.21 3.19 -0.57
N VAL A 23 6.49 3.53 0.51
CA VAL A 23 5.85 2.56 1.42
C VAL A 23 4.37 2.52 1.09
N LEU A 24 3.92 1.41 0.51
CA LEU A 24 2.51 1.17 0.20
C LEU A 24 1.80 0.59 1.43
N TYR A 25 0.92 1.38 2.04
CA TYR A 25 0.09 0.95 3.16
C TYR A 25 -1.11 0.15 2.68
N VAL A 26 -1.32 -1.03 3.28
CA VAL A 26 -2.43 -1.95 2.96
C VAL A 26 -3.17 -2.28 4.25
N ASP A 27 -3.89 -1.30 4.77
CA ASP A 27 -4.52 -1.35 6.10
C ASP A 27 -5.99 -0.93 6.11
N GLY A 28 -6.61 -0.77 4.93
CA GLY A 28 -7.99 -0.30 4.81
C GLY A 28 -8.19 1.18 5.19
N GLY A 29 -7.11 1.97 5.28
CA GLY A 29 -7.16 3.40 5.59
C GLY A 29 -7.04 3.74 7.08
N ILE A 30 -6.68 2.77 7.93
CA ILE A 30 -6.51 2.97 9.38
C ILE A 30 -5.48 4.07 9.68
N LEU A 31 -4.31 4.03 9.04
CA LEU A 31 -3.28 5.05 9.22
C LEU A 31 -3.67 6.42 8.66
N ALA A 32 -4.57 6.46 7.68
CA ALA A 32 -5.14 7.72 7.19
C ALA A 32 -6.20 8.31 8.15
N TYR A 33 -6.70 7.50 9.09
CA TYR A 33 -7.74 7.87 10.04
C TYR A 33 -7.20 8.11 11.47
N ILE A 34 -6.17 7.39 11.90
CA ILE A 34 -5.53 7.59 13.21
C ILE A 34 -4.93 9.01 13.23
N GLY A 35 -5.51 9.88 14.07
CA GLY A 35 -5.16 11.31 14.16
C GLY A 35 -6.19 12.27 13.55
N LYS A 36 -7.28 11.77 12.96
CA LYS A 36 -8.37 12.59 12.38
C LYS A 36 -9.52 12.90 13.35
N GLN A 37 -9.31 12.64 14.64
CA GLN A 37 -10.24 12.99 15.70
C GLN A 37 -9.76 14.29 16.36
N PRO A 38 -10.63 15.28 16.65
CA PRO A 38 -10.24 16.43 17.46
C PRO A 38 -9.77 16.02 18.86
#